data_AF-A4P181-F1
#
_entry.id   AF-A4P181-F1
#
_cell.length_a   1.000
_cell.length_b   1.000
_cell.length_c   1.000
_cell.angle_alpha   90.00
_cell.angle_beta   90.00
_cell.angle_gamma   90.00
#
_symmetry.space_group_name_H-M   'P 1'
#
loop_
_entity.id
_entity.type
_entity.pdbx_description
1 polymer ?
#
loop_
_entity_poly.entity_id
_entity_poly.type
_entity_poly.pdbx_seq_one_letter_code
_entity_poly.pdbx_strand_id
1 'polypeptide(L)'
;MTVDLSKKPFYLNAEQIAWVENTIANMSLEEKIGQLFVNMGSSRSEEYLTNMVNKYHIGAVRYNPAKAEEVYEQNHILQTKSKIPLLIAANTEAGGNGACTDGTEIGLQIKNCCDSRCSLCL
;
A
#
# COMPACT_ATOMS: atom_id res chain seq x y z
N MET A 1 -10.08 21.39 -12.55
CA MET A 1 -8.76 21.72 -11.97
C MET A 1 -7.81 20.61 -12.36
N THR A 2 -6.67 20.95 -12.93
CA THR A 2 -5.64 19.97 -13.29
C THR A 2 -4.65 19.87 -12.12
N VAL A 3 -4.31 18.65 -11.70
CA VAL A 3 -3.39 18.40 -10.59
C VAL A 3 -1.95 18.58 -11.08
N ASP A 4 -1.13 19.36 -10.36
CA ASP A 4 0.30 19.52 -10.65
C ASP A 4 1.11 18.50 -9.83
N LEU A 5 1.58 17.44 -10.50
CA LEU A 5 2.36 16.35 -9.89
C LEU A 5 3.78 16.77 -9.49
N SER A 6 4.28 17.92 -9.95
CA SER A 6 5.62 18.43 -9.58
C SER A 6 5.64 19.15 -8.22
N LYS A 7 4.47 19.45 -7.65
CA LYS A 7 4.31 20.23 -6.42
C LYS A 7 3.93 19.34 -5.24
N LYS A 8 3.89 19.95 -4.04
CA LYS A 8 3.36 19.31 -2.83
C LYS A 8 1.95 18.75 -3.11
N PRO A 9 1.64 17.50 -2.71
CA PRO A 9 2.45 16.58 -1.89
C PRO A 9 3.35 15.60 -2.67
N PHE A 10 3.38 15.64 -4.00
CA PHE A 10 3.94 14.57 -4.82
C PHE A 10 5.42 14.78 -5.17
N TYR A 11 5.80 16.00 -5.54
CA TYR A 11 7.18 16.37 -5.90
C TYR A 11 7.84 15.46 -6.96
N LEU A 12 7.07 15.01 -7.96
CA LEU A 12 7.59 14.12 -9.00
C LEU A 12 8.51 14.87 -9.98
N ASN A 13 9.55 14.19 -10.44
CA ASN A 13 10.38 14.66 -11.55
C ASN A 13 9.72 14.35 -12.91
N ALA A 14 10.28 14.89 -14.01
CA ALA A 14 9.70 14.74 -15.34
C ALA A 14 9.60 13.28 -15.81
N GLU A 15 10.57 12.42 -15.45
CA GLU A 15 10.56 11.00 -15.81
C GLU A 15 9.45 10.24 -15.08
N GLN A 16 9.26 10.51 -13.79
CA GLN A 16 8.18 9.93 -12.98
C GLN A 16 6.80 10.39 -13.46
N ILE A 17 6.65 11.67 -13.82
CA ILE A 17 5.41 12.19 -14.41
C ILE A 17 5.11 11.49 -15.74
N ALA A 18 6.12 11.35 -16.61
CA ALA A 18 5.97 10.64 -17.87
C ALA A 18 5.56 9.17 -17.65
N TRP A 19 6.11 8.51 -16.64
CA TRP A 19 5.70 7.15 -16.28
C TRP A 19 4.22 7.08 -15.87
N VAL A 20 3.74 8.02 -15.04
CA VAL A 20 2.34 8.08 -14.60
C VAL A 20 1.41 8.31 -15.79
N GLU A 21 1.70 9.32 -16.61
CA GLU A 21 0.88 9.69 -17.76
C GLU A 21 0.82 8.56 -18.80
N ASN A 22 1.97 7.95 -19.12
CA ASN A 22 2.03 6.82 -20.04
C ASN A 22 1.32 5.58 -19.48
N THR A 23 1.47 5.29 -18.19
CA THR A 23 0.77 4.17 -17.54
C THR A 23 -0.74 4.36 -17.63
N ILE A 24 -1.24 5.55 -17.31
CA ILE A 24 -2.69 5.85 -17.38
C ILE A 24 -3.20 5.85 -18.82
N ALA A 25 -2.45 6.39 -19.78
CA ALA A 25 -2.84 6.39 -21.18
C ALA A 25 -2.99 4.98 -21.76
N ASN A 26 -2.14 4.04 -21.33
CA ASN A 26 -2.11 2.66 -21.81
C ASN A 26 -3.03 1.70 -21.01
N MET A 27 -3.82 2.20 -20.06
CA MET A 27 -4.80 1.40 -19.33
C MET A 27 -6.16 1.37 -20.04
N SER A 28 -6.79 0.19 -20.03
CA SER A 28 -8.21 0.03 -20.37
C SER A 28 -9.11 0.74 -19.35
N LEU A 29 -10.38 0.94 -19.69
CA LEU A 29 -11.33 1.52 -18.74
C LEU A 29 -11.51 0.64 -17.49
N GLU A 30 -11.49 -0.69 -17.67
CA GLU A 30 -11.60 -1.65 -16.57
C GLU A 30 -10.39 -1.57 -15.64
N GLU A 31 -9.18 -1.49 -16.19
CA GLU A 31 -7.95 -1.30 -15.40
C GLU A 31 -8.00 0.02 -14.62
N LYS A 32 -8.42 1.12 -15.26
CA LYS A 32 -8.58 2.43 -14.60
C LYS A 32 -9.58 2.38 -13.44
N ILE A 33 -10.69 1.68 -13.62
CA ILE A 33 -11.71 1.51 -12.57
C ILE A 33 -11.14 0.65 -11.44
N GLY A 34 -10.46 -0.45 -11.76
CA GLY A 34 -9.83 -1.34 -10.78
C GLY A 34 -8.83 -0.63 -9.88
N GLN A 35 -8.03 0.28 -10.44
CA GLN A 35 -7.05 1.07 -9.69
C GLN A 35 -7.67 1.98 -8.60
N LEU A 36 -8.97 2.26 -8.65
CA LEU A 36 -9.68 3.03 -7.63
C LEU A 36 -10.07 2.20 -6.40
N PHE A 37 -9.95 0.87 -6.47
CA PHE A 37 -10.37 -0.02 -5.39
C PHE A 37 -9.19 -0.49 -4.54
N VAL A 38 -9.42 -0.45 -3.23
CA VAL A 38 -8.51 -1.00 -2.21
C VAL A 38 -9.12 -2.31 -1.71
N ASN A 39 -8.44 -3.43 -1.93
CA ASN A 39 -8.90 -4.72 -1.43
C ASN A 39 -8.55 -4.87 0.05
N MET A 40 -9.52 -5.33 0.84
CA MET A 40 -9.26 -5.84 2.19
C MET A 40 -9.01 -7.35 2.07
N GLY A 41 -7.76 -7.77 2.28
CA GLY A 41 -7.35 -9.16 2.05
C GLY A 41 -8.16 -10.16 2.87
N SER A 42 -9.06 -10.90 2.23
CA SER A 42 -9.85 -11.95 2.87
C SER A 42 -9.13 -13.30 2.91
N SER A 43 -8.10 -13.48 2.08
CA SER A 43 -7.26 -14.66 1.97
C SER A 43 -5.85 -14.27 1.54
N ARG A 44 -4.88 -15.18 1.79
CA ARG A 44 -3.47 -15.05 1.38
C ARG A 44 -3.02 -16.12 0.39
N SER A 45 -3.92 -16.97 -0.08
CA SER A 45 -3.56 -17.97 -1.09
C SER A 45 -3.10 -17.28 -2.38
N GLU A 46 -2.08 -17.83 -3.03
CA GLU A 46 -1.54 -17.27 -4.28
C GLU A 46 -2.64 -17.15 -5.35
N GLU A 47 -3.55 -18.14 -5.43
CA GLU A 47 -4.68 -18.12 -6.36
C GLU A 47 -5.60 -16.90 -6.12
N TYR A 48 -5.96 -16.63 -4.86
CA TYR A 48 -6.81 -15.49 -4.52
C TYR A 48 -6.12 -14.17 -4.86
N LEU A 49 -4.87 -14.00 -4.43
CA LEU A 49 -4.11 -12.77 -4.65
C LEU A 49 -3.88 -12.52 -6.14
N THR A 50 -3.53 -13.58 -6.90
CA THR A 50 -3.35 -13.51 -8.35
C THR A 50 -4.64 -13.16 -9.06
N ASN A 51 -5.77 -13.73 -8.65
CA ASN A 51 -7.08 -13.39 -9.21
C ASN A 51 -7.45 -11.93 -8.91
N MET A 52 -7.17 -11.45 -7.70
CA MET A 52 -7.45 -10.06 -7.34
C MET A 52 -6.72 -9.04 -8.23
N VAL A 53 -5.46 -9.30 -8.56
CA VAL A 53 -4.65 -8.37 -9.37
C VAL A 53 -4.89 -8.52 -10.87
N ASN A 54 -5.15 -9.74 -11.35
CA ASN A 54 -5.31 -10.00 -12.78
C ASN A 54 -6.74 -9.81 -13.29
N LYS A 55 -7.75 -10.11 -12.46
CA LYS A 55 -9.15 -9.99 -12.87
C LYS A 55 -9.75 -8.64 -12.50
N TYR A 56 -9.42 -8.13 -11.32
CA TYR A 56 -10.04 -6.90 -10.80
C TYR A 56 -9.11 -5.70 -10.83
N HIS A 57 -7.83 -5.88 -11.21
CA HIS A 57 -6.86 -4.82 -11.41
C HIS A 57 -6.78 -3.82 -10.25
N ILE A 58 -6.89 -4.33 -9.02
CA ILE A 58 -6.89 -3.49 -7.81
C ILE A 58 -5.66 -2.58 -7.77
N GLY A 59 -5.83 -1.35 -7.27
CA GLY A 59 -4.72 -0.39 -7.14
C GLY A 59 -4.00 -0.49 -5.81
N ALA A 60 -4.68 -1.01 -4.79
CA ALA A 60 -4.12 -1.12 -3.46
C ALA A 60 -4.69 -2.31 -2.68
N VAL A 61 -3.96 -2.72 -1.65
CA VAL A 61 -4.40 -3.70 -0.66
C VAL A 61 -4.14 -3.18 0.74
N ARG A 62 -5.03 -3.55 1.66
CA ARG A 62 -4.76 -3.49 3.10
C ARG A 62 -5.07 -4.86 3.68
N TYR A 63 -4.27 -5.28 4.66
CA TYR A 63 -4.37 -6.63 5.23
C TYR A 63 -4.40 -6.58 6.76
N ASN A 64 -4.94 -7.63 7.37
CA ASN A 64 -4.86 -7.82 8.81
C ASN A 64 -3.48 -8.36 9.20
N PRO A 65 -2.88 -7.99 10.33
CA PRO A 65 -1.58 -8.51 10.75
C PRO A 65 -1.51 -10.05 10.72
N ALA A 66 -0.39 -10.58 10.25
CA ALA A 66 -0.01 -11.99 10.30
C ALA A 66 1.49 -12.09 10.63
N LYS A 67 2.09 -13.28 10.65
CA LYS A 67 3.54 -13.37 10.85
C LYS A 67 4.29 -12.66 9.73
N ALA A 68 5.45 -12.09 10.01
CA ALA A 68 6.23 -11.34 9.02
C ALA A 68 6.53 -12.13 7.74
N GLU A 69 6.80 -13.43 7.87
CA GLU A 69 7.01 -14.34 6.72
C GLU A 69 5.77 -14.44 5.83
N GLU A 70 4.58 -14.61 6.40
CA GLU A 70 3.32 -14.70 5.65
C GLU A 70 2.97 -13.37 4.97
N VAL A 71 3.23 -12.25 5.64
CA VAL A 71 3.04 -10.91 5.08
C VAL A 71 4.02 -10.66 3.93
N TYR A 72 5.27 -11.09 4.08
CA TYR A 72 6.29 -10.98 3.04
C TYR A 72 5.87 -11.76 1.79
N GLU A 73 5.47 -13.03 1.93
CA GLU A 73 5.05 -13.86 0.80
C GLU A 73 3.81 -13.29 0.11
N GLN A 74 2.82 -12.82 0.87
CA GLN A 74 1.65 -12.11 0.31
C GLN A 74 2.07 -10.91 -0.54
N ASN A 75 2.97 -10.07 -0.02
CA ASN A 75 3.43 -8.86 -0.71
C ASN A 75 4.28 -9.21 -1.94
N HIS A 76 5.11 -10.26 -1.85
CA HIS A 76 5.89 -10.77 -2.96
C HIS A 76 5.00 -11.24 -4.11
N ILE A 77 3.98 -12.05 -3.82
CA ILE A 77 3.00 -12.51 -4.82
C ILE A 77 2.30 -11.31 -5.46
N LEU A 78 1.76 -10.41 -4.64
CA LEU A 78 1.02 -9.25 -5.14
C LEU A 78 1.89 -8.36 -6.06
N GLN A 79 3.14 -8.09 -5.69
CA GLN A 79 4.01 -7.25 -6.52
C GLN A 79 4.51 -7.97 -7.79
N THR A 80 4.75 -9.29 -7.73
CA THR A 80 5.25 -10.05 -8.89
C THR A 80 4.18 -10.41 -9.90
N LYS A 81 2.92 -10.56 -9.47
CA LYS A 81 1.79 -10.92 -10.35
C LYS A 81 1.06 -9.69 -10.90
N SER A 82 1.25 -8.51 -10.32
CA SER A 82 0.58 -7.29 -10.77
C SER A 82 1.31 -6.63 -11.94
N LYS A 83 0.54 -6.17 -12.92
CA LYS A 83 1.05 -5.36 -14.04
C LYS A 83 1.54 -3.98 -13.57
N ILE A 84 0.84 -3.37 -12.62
CA ILE A 84 1.18 -2.07 -12.00
C ILE A 84 1.52 -2.33 -10.53
N PRO A 85 2.62 -1.78 -9.98
CA PRO A 85 2.95 -1.94 -8.57
C PRO A 85 1.82 -1.47 -7.66
N LEU A 86 1.44 -2.32 -6.71
CA LEU A 86 0.33 -2.06 -5.78
C LEU A 86 0.77 -1.18 -4.62
N LEU A 87 -0.13 -0.30 -4.17
CA LEU A 87 0.01 0.32 -2.86
C LEU A 87 -0.41 -0.67 -1.77
N ILE A 88 0.54 -1.04 -0.91
CA ILE A 88 0.31 -1.97 0.21
C ILE A 88 0.24 -1.15 1.50
N ALA A 89 -0.94 -1.08 2.10
CA ALA A 89 -1.20 -0.32 3.32
C ALA A 89 -1.28 -1.23 4.56
N ALA A 90 -0.77 -0.74 5.69
CA ALA A 90 -0.85 -1.36 7.00
C ALA A 90 -1.14 -0.29 8.07
N ASN A 91 -1.72 -0.68 9.20
CA ASN A 91 -2.03 0.23 10.30
C ASN A 91 -0.89 0.22 11.33
N THR A 92 0.20 0.92 11.06
CA THR A 92 1.41 0.91 11.92
C THR A 92 1.41 2.00 12.98
N GLU A 93 0.24 2.30 13.54
CA GLU A 93 -0.01 3.43 14.44
C GLU A 93 0.69 3.32 15.81
N ALA A 94 0.87 2.09 16.30
CA ALA A 94 1.51 1.80 17.59
C ALA A 94 2.89 1.14 17.44
N GLY A 95 3.41 1.06 16.21
CA GLY A 95 4.62 0.30 15.86
C GLY A 95 4.38 -0.69 14.71
N GLY A 96 5.36 -1.59 14.52
CA GLY A 96 5.30 -2.64 13.48
C GLY A 96 4.29 -3.74 13.79
N ASN A 97 3.81 -3.83 15.04
CA ASN A 97 2.80 -4.80 15.49
C ASN A 97 1.46 -4.70 14.74
N GLY A 98 1.16 -3.55 14.14
CA GLY A 98 -0.01 -3.36 13.29
C GLY A 98 0.17 -3.72 11.80
N ALA A 99 1.40 -4.07 11.39
CA ALA A 99 1.68 -4.69 10.11
C ALA A 99 1.89 -6.21 10.25
N CYS A 100 2.68 -6.64 11.24
CA CYS A 100 2.96 -8.05 11.49
C CYS A 100 2.74 -8.38 12.97
N THR A 101 2.25 -9.57 13.30
CA THR A 101 1.95 -9.96 14.69
C THR A 101 3.20 -10.15 15.55
N ASP A 102 4.34 -10.38 14.91
CA ASP A 102 5.69 -10.42 15.47
C ASP A 102 6.44 -9.08 15.33
N GLY A 103 5.75 -8.03 14.88
CA GLY A 103 6.29 -6.68 14.80
C GLY A 103 6.44 -6.01 16.17
N THR A 104 7.41 -5.10 16.29
CA THR A 104 7.67 -4.38 17.54
C THR A 104 6.57 -3.36 17.83
N GLU A 105 5.94 -3.46 19.00
CA GLU A 105 5.11 -2.39 19.56
C GLU A 105 6.00 -1.31 20.18
N ILE A 106 5.78 -0.06 19.77
CA ILE A 106 6.50 1.12 20.27
C ILE A 106 5.69 1.80 21.37
N GLY A 107 4.39 2.02 21.14
CA GLY A 107 3.50 2.62 22.12
C GLY A 107 2.28 3.29 21.49
N LEU A 108 1.19 3.33 22.26
CA LEU A 108 -0.04 4.02 21.86
C LEU A 108 0.15 5.54 21.86
N GLN A 109 -0.57 6.23 20.97
CA GLN A 109 -0.43 7.67 20.74
C GLN A 109 -0.63 8.50 22.02
N ILE A 110 -1.58 8.14 22.88
CA ILE A 110 -1.81 8.80 24.17
C ILE A 110 -0.59 8.65 25.09
N LYS A 111 0.02 7.47 25.11
CA LYS A 111 1.19 7.19 25.95
C LYS A 111 2.42 7.95 25.47
N ASN A 112 2.62 8.03 24.15
CA ASN A 112 3.72 8.81 23.56
C ASN A 112 3.53 10.32 23.79
N CYS A 113 2.29 10.82 23.76
CA CYS A 113 2.00 12.24 23.99
C CYS A 113 2.23 12.67 25.44
N CYS A 114 2.02 11.78 26.42
CA CYS A 114 2.34 12.07 27.82
C CYS A 114 3.85 12.09 28.10
N ASP A 115 4.66 11.48 27.25
CA ASP A 115 6.12 11.62 27.32
C ASP A 115 6.51 12.97 26.72
N SER A 116 6.98 13.90 27.56
CA SER A 116 7.33 15.28 27.16
C SER A 116 8.54 15.36 26.22
N ARG A 117 9.06 14.22 25.77
CA ARG A 117 10.15 14.11 24.81
C ARG A 117 9.59 14.01 23.40
N CYS A 118 9.61 15.16 22.71
CA CYS A 118 9.14 15.30 21.33
C CYS A 118 9.83 14.32 20.34
N SER A 119 11.00 13.77 20.67
CA SER A 119 11.70 12.75 19.88
C SER A 119 10.92 11.43 19.68
N LEU A 120 9.84 11.19 20.45
CA LEU A 120 9.02 9.98 20.38
C LEU A 120 7.64 10.21 19.73
N CYS A 121 7.29 11.44 19.39
CA CYS A 121 6.08 11.75 18.60
C CYS A 121 6.45 11.75 17.11
N LEU A 122 6.06 10.68 16.39
CA LEU A 122 6.09 10.59 14.93
C LEU A 122 4.87 11.26 14.30
#